data_AF-X1EIQ2-F1
#
_entry.id   AF-X1EIQ2-F1
#
_cell.length_a   1.000
_cell.length_b   1.000
_cell.length_c   1.000
_cell.angle_alpha   90.00
_cell.angle_beta   90.00
_cell.angle_gamma   90.00
#
_symmetry.space_group_name_H-M   'P 1'
#
loop_
_entity.id
_entity.type
_entity.pdbx_description
1 polymer ?
#
loop_
_entity_poly.entity_id
_entity_poly.type
_entity_poly.pdbx_seq_one_letter_code
_entity_poly.pdbx_strand_id
1 'polypeptide(L)'
;MSYSFSRTKLIEKIKFGLLSPDEIRKMSAARIITADTYDEDGLPIPSGLMDQRLGTIEPGQRCQTCGNLVSNCMGHFGHIELARPVIHVGYAKKVLKVLRSLCPECSRLMLTEEEMEVLREEQAKHKRIFLEADEEATKLVFKQARKSKICPYCGAKKKKIVIEKPTTFYEEEEAKGSRRITPIEILERLTRMTDNDLRILGVSPENARLEWVIFTVLPIPPVCARPSITLDSGIRSEDDLTHKLVDVIRINQRLRENIDAGAPHLIVEDLWELLQYHITTYFDNQVSGIPPARHRSGRALRTLTQRL
;
A
#
# COMPACT_ATOMS: atom_id res chain seq x y z
N MET A 1 -24.88 -7.13 29.37
CA MET A 1 -25.79 -6.49 28.40
C MET A 1 -26.54 -7.59 27.66
N SER A 2 -27.84 -7.72 27.88
CA SER A 2 -28.71 -8.61 27.11
C SER A 2 -28.87 -8.02 25.71
N TYR A 3 -28.14 -8.56 24.74
CA TYR A 3 -28.35 -8.22 23.33
C TYR A 3 -29.74 -8.72 22.93
N SER A 4 -30.69 -7.80 22.76
CA SER A 4 -32.02 -8.10 22.22
C SER A 4 -31.86 -8.59 20.77
N PHE A 5 -32.22 -9.85 20.53
CA PHE A 5 -32.11 -10.51 19.23
C PHE A 5 -32.97 -9.85 18.12
N SER A 6 -33.84 -8.90 18.45
CA SER A 6 -34.82 -8.31 17.53
C SER A 6 -34.26 -7.19 16.63
N ARG A 7 -33.00 -6.75 16.83
CA ARG A 7 -32.38 -5.67 16.05
C ARG A 7 -30.98 -6.02 15.49
N THR A 8 -30.67 -7.28 15.33
CA THR A 8 -29.39 -7.71 14.73
C THR A 8 -29.53 -7.80 13.21
N LYS A 9 -28.64 -7.13 12.47
CA LYS A 9 -28.53 -7.28 11.02
C LYS A 9 -27.54 -8.40 10.70
N LEU A 10 -27.89 -9.27 9.74
CA LEU A 10 -26.98 -10.27 9.20
C LEU A 10 -26.14 -9.66 8.06
N ILE A 11 -24.89 -10.11 7.93
CA ILE A 11 -24.00 -9.68 6.84
C ILE A 11 -24.43 -10.42 5.56
N GLU A 12 -24.92 -9.68 4.57
CA GLU A 12 -25.36 -10.27 3.30
C GLU A 12 -24.18 -10.52 2.34
N LYS A 13 -23.27 -9.55 2.19
CA LYS A 13 -22.17 -9.59 1.22
C LYS A 13 -20.93 -8.83 1.74
N ILE A 14 -19.75 -9.27 1.34
CA ILE A 14 -18.47 -8.60 1.59
C ILE A 14 -17.89 -8.16 0.24
N LYS A 15 -17.61 -6.87 0.09
CA LYS A 15 -17.02 -6.30 -1.12
C LYS A 15 -15.56 -5.95 -0.84
N PHE A 16 -14.64 -6.65 -1.48
CA PHE A 16 -13.21 -6.36 -1.39
C PHE A 16 -12.83 -5.19 -2.29
N GLY A 17 -11.87 -4.40 -1.84
CA GLY A 17 -11.34 -3.23 -2.54
C GLY A 17 -9.95 -2.87 -2.03
N LEU A 18 -9.41 -1.78 -2.57
CA LEU A 18 -8.20 -1.13 -2.09
C LEU A 18 -8.62 0.10 -1.28
N LEU A 19 -7.91 0.37 -0.18
CA LEU A 19 -8.15 1.58 0.61
C LEU A 19 -7.52 2.78 -0.09
N SER A 20 -8.33 3.81 -0.34
CA SER A 20 -7.83 5.08 -0.83
C SER A 20 -7.08 5.85 0.26
N PRO A 21 -6.13 6.74 -0.10
CA PRO A 21 -5.46 7.60 0.88
C PRO A 21 -6.43 8.42 1.73
N ASP A 22 -7.54 8.87 1.13
CA ASP A 22 -8.54 9.69 1.83
C ASP A 22 -9.41 8.87 2.78
N GLU A 23 -9.74 7.63 2.43
CA GLU A 23 -10.38 6.69 3.36
C GLU A 23 -9.46 6.36 4.54
N ILE A 24 -8.17 6.14 4.28
CA ILE A 24 -7.18 5.88 5.34
C ILE A 24 -7.10 7.05 6.33
N ARG A 25 -7.11 8.30 5.84
CA ARG A 25 -7.14 9.49 6.70
C ARG A 25 -8.44 9.58 7.50
N LYS A 26 -9.59 9.34 6.86
CA LYS A 26 -10.92 9.41 7.50
C LYS A 26 -11.14 8.33 8.55
N MET A 27 -10.66 7.12 8.31
CA MET A 27 -10.77 6.01 9.28
C MET A 27 -9.79 6.15 10.44
N SER A 28 -8.79 7.02 10.32
CA SER A 28 -7.72 7.15 11.28
C SER A 28 -8.11 8.05 12.46
N ALA A 29 -7.92 7.54 13.68
CA ALA A 29 -8.11 8.30 14.91
C ALA A 29 -6.93 9.22 15.24
N ALA A 30 -5.72 8.90 14.77
CA ALA A 30 -4.52 9.66 15.08
C ALA A 30 -3.49 9.58 13.95
N ARG A 31 -2.85 10.71 13.67
CA ARG A 31 -1.65 10.79 12.84
C ARG A 31 -0.43 10.43 13.69
N ILE A 32 0.31 9.43 13.25
CA ILE A 32 1.51 8.95 13.95
C ILE A 32 2.73 9.64 13.37
N ILE A 33 3.50 10.25 14.25
CA ILE A 33 4.67 11.07 13.91
C ILE A 33 5.88 10.55 14.64
N THR A 34 5.79 10.27 15.94
CA THR A 34 6.94 9.88 16.78
C THR A 34 7.21 8.38 16.70
N ALA A 35 8.50 8.03 16.64
CA ALA A 35 8.93 6.64 16.55
C ALA A 35 8.96 5.94 17.91
N ASP A 36 9.16 6.70 18.99
CA ASP A 36 9.27 6.14 20.33
C ASP A 36 7.89 5.76 20.89
N THR A 37 7.83 4.67 21.64
CA THR A 37 6.58 4.07 22.12
C THR A 37 6.18 4.58 23.51
N TYR A 38 7.12 4.60 24.44
CA TYR A 38 6.93 5.05 25.83
C TYR A 38 7.99 6.08 26.21
N ASP A 39 7.63 6.99 27.13
CA ASP A 39 8.54 7.97 27.72
C ASP A 39 9.38 7.35 28.86
N GLU A 40 10.21 8.18 29.50
CA GLU A 40 11.07 7.79 30.63
C GLU A 40 10.26 7.29 31.84
N ASP A 41 9.03 7.78 31.99
CA ASP A 41 8.09 7.39 33.05
C ASP A 41 7.29 6.12 32.70
N GLY A 42 7.51 5.54 31.52
CA GLY A 42 6.82 4.35 31.04
C GLY A 42 5.39 4.59 30.55
N LEU A 43 5.00 5.85 30.32
CA LEU A 43 3.71 6.25 29.78
C LEU A 43 3.75 6.30 28.25
N PRO A 44 2.63 5.99 27.56
CA PRO A 44 2.59 6.06 26.10
C PRO A 44 2.78 7.49 25.58
N ILE A 45 3.67 7.65 24.60
CA ILE A 45 3.95 8.95 23.99
C ILE A 45 2.80 9.38 23.07
N PRO A 46 2.28 10.62 23.19
CA PRO A 46 1.30 11.17 22.25
C PRO A 46 1.83 11.18 20.81
N SER A 47 0.96 10.88 19.83
CA SER A 47 1.33 10.75 18.42
C SER A 47 2.39 9.68 18.12
N GLY A 48 2.66 8.78 19.06
CA GLY A 48 3.47 7.58 18.90
C GLY A 48 2.67 6.34 18.56
N LEU A 49 3.35 5.20 18.40
CA LEU A 49 2.71 3.93 18.04
C LEU A 49 1.81 3.32 19.13
N MET A 50 1.95 3.79 20.37
CA MET A 50 1.15 3.41 21.54
C MET A 50 0.17 4.51 21.97
N ASP A 51 -0.10 5.50 21.11
CA ASP A 51 -1.04 6.58 21.40
C ASP A 51 -2.39 6.02 21.85
N GLN A 52 -2.90 6.51 22.99
CA GLN A 52 -4.14 6.04 23.62
C GLN A 52 -5.39 6.21 22.74
N ARG A 53 -5.31 7.05 21.70
CA ARG A 53 -6.35 7.18 20.67
C ARG A 53 -6.45 5.94 19.78
N LEU A 54 -5.38 5.15 19.62
CA LEU A 54 -5.37 3.90 18.86
C LEU A 54 -5.97 2.71 19.64
N GLY A 55 -6.18 2.89 20.95
CA GLY A 55 -6.69 1.87 21.85
C GLY A 55 -5.85 1.78 23.13
N THR A 56 -6.26 0.94 24.05
CA THR A 56 -5.58 0.71 25.33
C THR A 56 -5.34 -0.78 25.52
N ILE A 57 -4.16 -1.11 26.07
CA ILE A 57 -3.79 -2.47 26.48
C ILE A 57 -3.70 -2.64 28.00
N GLU A 58 -3.50 -1.55 28.73
CA GLU A 58 -3.32 -1.56 30.18
C GLU A 58 -4.67 -1.69 30.91
N PRO A 59 -4.81 -2.63 31.84
CA PRO A 59 -5.99 -2.72 32.71
C PRO A 59 -6.21 -1.41 33.46
N GLY A 60 -7.46 -0.90 33.43
CA GLY A 60 -7.84 0.34 34.11
C GLY A 60 -7.63 1.63 33.30
N GLN A 61 -6.87 1.58 32.20
CA GLN A 61 -6.79 2.72 31.27
C GLN A 61 -8.00 2.77 30.34
N ARG A 62 -8.45 3.98 30.03
CA ARG A 62 -9.57 4.25 29.10
C ARG A 62 -9.02 4.76 27.78
N CYS A 63 -9.57 4.25 26.67
CA CYS A 63 -9.23 4.74 25.35
C CYS A 63 -9.72 6.18 25.16
N GLN A 64 -8.86 7.05 24.62
CA GLN A 64 -9.21 8.45 24.37
C GLN A 64 -10.23 8.62 23.23
N THR A 65 -10.37 7.62 22.36
CA THR A 65 -11.28 7.69 21.20
C THR A 65 -12.68 7.18 21.53
N CYS A 66 -12.80 6.04 22.23
CA CYS A 66 -14.11 5.44 22.54
C CYS A 66 -14.51 5.48 24.03
N GLY A 67 -13.61 5.87 24.95
CA GLY A 67 -13.87 5.91 26.40
C GLY A 67 -14.00 4.54 27.08
N ASN A 68 -13.94 3.45 26.30
CA ASN A 68 -14.03 2.08 26.78
C ASN A 68 -12.73 1.62 27.43
N LEU A 69 -12.84 0.64 28.32
CA LEU A 69 -11.73 -0.14 28.85
C LEU A 69 -11.28 -1.20 27.84
N VAL A 70 -10.12 -1.83 28.10
CA VAL A 70 -9.49 -2.87 27.26
C VAL A 70 -10.49 -3.95 26.78
N SER A 71 -11.39 -4.41 27.66
CA SER A 71 -12.35 -5.49 27.33
C SER A 71 -13.38 -5.12 26.25
N ASN A 72 -13.72 -3.83 26.12
CA ASN A 72 -14.76 -3.36 25.19
C ASN A 72 -14.20 -2.45 24.08
N CYS A 73 -12.89 -2.18 24.09
CA CYS A 73 -12.22 -1.37 23.07
C CYS A 73 -11.77 -2.26 21.90
N MET A 74 -12.42 -2.13 20.74
CA MET A 74 -12.07 -2.87 19.53
C MET A 74 -10.78 -2.36 18.85
N GLY A 75 -10.23 -1.23 19.32
CA GLY A 75 -9.08 -0.56 18.74
C GLY A 75 -9.45 0.39 17.61
N HIS A 76 -8.56 1.35 17.34
CA HIS A 76 -8.73 2.36 16.31
C HIS A 76 -7.49 2.46 15.42
N PHE A 77 -7.70 2.64 14.13
CA PHE A 77 -6.59 2.74 13.17
C PHE A 77 -5.87 4.09 13.28
N GLY A 78 -4.57 4.06 13.04
CA GLY A 78 -3.73 5.25 12.85
C GLY A 78 -3.37 5.43 11.39
N HIS A 79 -2.66 6.50 11.06
CA HIS A 79 -2.01 6.63 9.75
C HIS A 79 -0.66 7.34 9.86
N ILE A 80 0.24 7.01 8.93
CA ILE A 80 1.50 7.72 8.68
C ILE A 80 1.42 8.38 7.31
N GLU A 81 1.71 9.68 7.27
CA GLU A 81 1.92 10.42 6.02
C GLU A 81 3.35 10.19 5.53
N LEU A 82 3.49 9.49 4.41
CA LEU A 82 4.80 9.18 3.82
C LEU A 82 5.40 10.44 3.18
N ALA A 83 6.71 10.63 3.32
CA ALA A 83 7.43 11.75 2.73
C ALA A 83 7.54 11.62 1.21
N ARG A 84 7.58 10.39 0.71
CA ARG A 84 7.58 10.04 -0.72
C ARG A 84 6.69 8.82 -0.97
N PRO A 85 6.09 8.68 -2.16
CA PRO A 85 5.23 7.55 -2.48
C PRO A 85 6.02 6.24 -2.55
N VAL A 86 5.40 5.14 -2.13
CA VAL A 86 6.04 3.82 -2.02
C VAL A 86 5.17 2.76 -2.69
N ILE A 87 5.78 1.86 -3.46
CA ILE A 87 5.04 0.85 -4.21
C ILE A 87 4.75 -0.35 -3.31
N HIS A 88 3.50 -0.80 -3.25
CA HIS A 88 3.17 -2.03 -2.55
C HIS A 88 3.71 -3.27 -3.27
N VAL A 89 4.55 -4.06 -2.59
CA VAL A 89 5.28 -5.20 -3.18
C VAL A 89 4.36 -6.26 -3.79
N GLY A 90 3.21 -6.54 -3.16
CA GLY A 90 2.24 -7.53 -3.65
C GLY A 90 1.63 -7.18 -5.01
N TYR A 91 1.68 -5.91 -5.41
CA TYR A 91 1.11 -5.43 -6.67
C TYR A 91 2.17 -5.08 -7.73
N ALA A 92 3.46 -5.16 -7.42
CA ALA A 92 4.54 -4.77 -8.35
C ALA A 92 4.43 -5.47 -9.73
N LYS A 93 4.09 -6.77 -9.73
CA LYS A 93 3.83 -7.53 -10.98
C LYS A 93 2.61 -7.02 -11.74
N LYS A 94 1.54 -6.61 -11.05
CA LYS A 94 0.31 -6.06 -11.68
C LYS A 94 0.60 -4.67 -12.25
N VAL A 95 1.29 -3.82 -11.50
CA VAL A 95 1.76 -2.50 -11.96
C VAL A 95 2.60 -2.63 -13.22
N LEU A 96 3.54 -3.60 -13.29
CA LEU A 96 4.30 -3.87 -14.51
C LEU A 96 3.40 -4.24 -15.70
N LYS A 97 2.38 -5.07 -15.48
CA LYS A 97 1.45 -5.46 -16.56
C LYS A 97 0.70 -4.25 -17.09
N VAL A 98 0.24 -3.37 -16.20
CA VAL A 98 -0.46 -2.13 -16.54
C VAL A 98 0.47 -1.17 -17.27
N LEU A 99 1.65 -0.85 -16.71
CA LEU A 99 2.61 0.06 -17.35
C LEU A 99 3.01 -0.39 -18.75
N ARG A 100 3.12 -1.70 -19.00
CA ARG A 100 3.39 -2.27 -20.34
C ARG A 100 2.22 -2.16 -21.33
N SER A 101 1.04 -1.77 -20.88
CA SER A 101 -0.16 -1.62 -21.70
C SER A 101 -0.60 -0.17 -21.84
N LEU A 102 0.05 0.75 -21.13
CA LEU A 102 -0.19 2.18 -21.21
C LEU A 102 0.78 2.87 -22.16
N CYS A 103 0.32 3.99 -22.72
CA CYS A 103 1.20 4.94 -23.37
C CYS A 103 2.05 5.69 -22.32
N PRO A 104 3.37 5.89 -22.54
CA PRO A 104 4.23 6.60 -21.60
C PRO A 104 3.85 8.09 -21.43
N GLU A 105 3.27 8.72 -22.46
CA GLU A 105 2.98 10.15 -22.46
C GLU A 105 1.53 10.45 -22.07
N CYS A 106 0.54 9.87 -22.76
CA CYS A 106 -0.87 10.19 -22.52
C CYS A 106 -1.53 9.29 -21.46
N SER A 107 -0.85 8.24 -21.00
CA SER A 107 -1.35 7.28 -19.99
C SER A 107 -2.69 6.60 -20.34
N ARG A 108 -3.14 6.69 -21.59
CA ARG A 108 -4.25 5.88 -22.11
C ARG A 108 -3.81 4.46 -22.44
N LEU A 109 -4.78 3.55 -22.44
CA LEU A 109 -4.59 2.19 -22.89
C LEU A 109 -4.19 2.18 -24.37
N MET A 110 -3.22 1.35 -24.75
CA MET A 110 -2.75 1.24 -26.14
C MET A 110 -3.68 0.39 -27.03
N LEU A 111 -4.96 0.71 -27.02
CA LEU A 111 -6.01 0.10 -27.84
C LEU A 111 -6.78 1.19 -28.59
N THR A 112 -7.26 0.86 -29.79
CA THR A 112 -8.19 1.73 -30.53
C THR A 112 -9.58 1.70 -29.92
N GLU A 113 -10.42 2.68 -30.26
CA GLU A 113 -11.81 2.72 -29.78
C GLU A 113 -12.61 1.49 -30.26
N GLU A 114 -12.39 1.06 -31.49
CA GLU A 114 -12.98 -0.16 -32.07
C GLU A 114 -12.58 -1.42 -31.27
N GLU A 115 -11.29 -1.58 -30.96
CA GLU A 115 -10.80 -2.71 -30.16
C GLU A 115 -11.40 -2.71 -28.75
N MET A 116 -11.51 -1.53 -28.12
CA MET A 116 -12.09 -1.38 -26.80
C MET A 116 -13.59 -1.74 -26.78
N GLU A 117 -14.33 -1.44 -27.84
CA GLU A 117 -15.75 -1.75 -27.94
C GLU A 117 -15.99 -3.25 -28.09
N VAL A 118 -15.23 -3.92 -28.97
CA VAL A 118 -15.26 -5.39 -29.12
C VAL A 118 -14.96 -6.08 -27.78
N LEU A 119 -13.89 -5.66 -27.09
CA LEU A 119 -13.52 -6.21 -25.79
C LEU A 119 -14.59 -5.97 -24.73
N ARG A 120 -15.24 -4.80 -24.74
CA ARG A 120 -16.31 -4.47 -23.79
C ARG A 120 -17.51 -5.38 -23.98
N GLU A 121 -17.88 -5.68 -25.23
CA GLU A 121 -18.96 -6.63 -25.52
C GLU A 121 -18.60 -8.06 -25.10
N GLU A 122 -17.38 -8.51 -25.37
CA GLU A 122 -16.88 -9.82 -24.93
C GLU A 122 -16.92 -9.94 -23.40
N GLN A 123 -16.43 -8.92 -22.69
CA GLN A 123 -16.48 -8.86 -21.23
C GLN A 123 -17.92 -8.88 -20.69
N ALA A 124 -18.84 -8.17 -21.33
CA ALA A 124 -20.26 -8.16 -20.95
C ALA A 124 -20.92 -9.53 -21.15
N LYS A 125 -20.58 -10.24 -22.25
CA LYS A 125 -21.04 -11.60 -22.51
C LYS A 125 -20.50 -12.58 -21.46
N HIS A 126 -19.20 -12.52 -21.17
CA HIS A 126 -18.56 -13.41 -20.19
C HIS A 126 -19.11 -13.18 -18.77
N LYS A 127 -19.34 -11.93 -18.38
CA LYS A 127 -19.93 -11.60 -17.08
C LYS A 127 -21.34 -12.16 -16.90
N ARG A 128 -22.14 -12.23 -17.99
CA ARG A 128 -23.48 -12.84 -17.97
C ARG A 128 -23.44 -14.36 -17.83
N ILE A 129 -22.41 -15.00 -18.37
CA ILE A 129 -22.27 -16.46 -18.38
C ILE A 129 -21.66 -16.97 -17.08
N PHE A 130 -20.57 -16.36 -16.62
CA PHE A 130 -19.77 -16.87 -15.50
C PHE A 130 -20.09 -16.21 -14.15
N LEU A 131 -20.94 -15.17 -14.11
CA LEU A 131 -21.29 -14.37 -12.91
C LEU A 131 -20.09 -13.72 -12.19
N GLU A 132 -18.85 -14.00 -12.60
CA GLU A 132 -17.61 -13.42 -12.11
C GLU A 132 -16.84 -12.71 -13.23
N ALA A 133 -15.88 -11.86 -12.86
CA ALA A 133 -14.98 -11.21 -13.79
C ALA A 133 -13.95 -12.23 -14.30
N ASP A 134 -13.99 -12.52 -15.60
CA ASP A 134 -13.11 -13.51 -16.21
C ASP A 134 -11.66 -13.00 -16.33
N GLU A 135 -10.74 -13.71 -15.66
CA GLU A 135 -9.31 -13.43 -15.76
C GLU A 135 -8.78 -13.62 -17.18
N GLU A 136 -9.38 -14.50 -17.99
CA GLU A 136 -8.93 -14.78 -19.36
C GLU A 136 -9.21 -13.60 -20.29
N ALA A 137 -10.42 -13.04 -20.23
CA ALA A 137 -10.77 -11.82 -20.94
C ALA A 137 -9.80 -10.68 -20.57
N THR A 138 -9.50 -10.50 -19.28
CA THR A 138 -8.55 -9.49 -18.82
C THR A 138 -7.13 -9.75 -19.36
N LYS A 139 -6.69 -11.01 -19.42
CA LYS A 139 -5.39 -11.40 -20.00
C LYS A 139 -5.35 -11.09 -21.51
N LEU A 140 -6.46 -11.22 -22.24
CA LEU A 140 -6.55 -10.89 -23.66
C LEU A 140 -6.33 -9.39 -23.90
N VAL A 141 -6.96 -8.52 -23.10
CA VAL A 141 -6.76 -7.06 -23.13
C VAL A 141 -5.28 -6.71 -23.01
N PHE A 142 -4.60 -7.27 -21.99
CA PHE A 142 -3.17 -7.03 -21.79
C PHE A 142 -2.31 -7.55 -22.97
N LYS A 143 -2.70 -8.65 -23.62
CA LYS A 143 -1.99 -9.20 -24.79
C LYS A 143 -2.15 -8.29 -26.01
N GLN A 144 -3.36 -7.80 -26.29
CA GLN A 144 -3.63 -6.92 -27.42
C GLN A 144 -2.93 -5.56 -27.23
N ALA A 145 -3.10 -4.93 -26.07
CA ALA A 145 -2.46 -3.65 -25.76
C ALA A 145 -0.91 -3.73 -25.78
N ARG A 146 -0.34 -4.94 -25.61
CA ARG A 146 1.11 -5.16 -25.73
C ARG A 146 1.61 -5.16 -27.17
N LYS A 147 0.80 -5.59 -28.14
CA LYS A 147 1.18 -5.70 -29.55
C LYS A 147 1.33 -4.33 -30.20
N SER A 148 0.51 -3.36 -29.81
CA SER A 148 0.55 -1.99 -30.30
C SER A 148 1.87 -1.32 -29.94
N LYS A 149 2.65 -0.91 -30.96
CA LYS A 149 3.95 -0.21 -30.79
C LYS A 149 3.83 1.31 -30.77
N ILE A 150 2.77 1.84 -31.37
CA ILE A 150 2.51 3.28 -31.50
C ILE A 150 1.18 3.56 -30.81
N CYS A 151 1.10 4.65 -30.07
CA CYS A 151 -0.14 5.06 -29.42
C CYS A 151 -1.14 5.61 -30.45
N PRO A 152 -2.39 5.12 -30.46
CA PRO A 152 -3.41 5.61 -31.39
C PRO A 152 -3.90 7.03 -31.08
N TYR A 153 -3.68 7.53 -29.85
CA TYR A 153 -4.18 8.85 -29.42
C TYR A 153 -3.16 9.98 -29.60
N CYS A 154 -1.88 9.76 -29.28
CA CYS A 154 -0.85 10.80 -29.32
C CYS A 154 0.33 10.49 -30.25
N GLY A 155 0.35 9.32 -30.91
CA GLY A 155 1.44 8.93 -31.81
C GLY A 155 2.77 8.58 -31.11
N ALA A 156 2.85 8.65 -29.77
CA ALA A 156 4.06 8.30 -29.05
C ALA A 156 4.44 6.82 -29.22
N LYS A 157 5.74 6.56 -29.32
CA LYS A 157 6.29 5.20 -29.38
C LYS A 157 6.26 4.55 -28.00
N LYS A 158 5.93 3.27 -27.98
CA LYS A 158 5.96 2.46 -26.77
C LYS A 158 7.40 2.21 -26.34
N LYS A 159 7.67 2.43 -25.06
CA LYS A 159 8.95 2.09 -24.44
C LYS A 159 8.86 0.75 -23.72
N LYS A 160 9.94 -0.03 -23.76
CA LYS A 160 10.00 -1.34 -23.09
C LYS A 160 10.30 -1.13 -21.61
N ILE A 161 9.45 -1.67 -20.75
CA ILE A 161 9.58 -1.58 -19.30
C ILE A 161 10.02 -2.92 -18.72
N VAL A 162 11.12 -2.91 -17.99
CA VAL A 162 11.68 -4.05 -17.27
C VAL A 162 11.56 -3.81 -15.77
N ILE A 163 11.34 -4.88 -15.01
CA ILE A 163 11.35 -4.84 -13.55
C ILE A 163 12.64 -5.52 -13.08
N GLU A 164 13.42 -4.81 -12.28
CA GLU A 164 14.40 -5.40 -11.40
C GLU A 164 13.69 -5.72 -10.10
N LYS A 165 13.62 -7.01 -9.76
CA LYS A 165 12.83 -7.46 -8.62
C LYS A 165 13.43 -6.90 -7.31
N PRO A 166 12.59 -6.50 -6.35
CA PRO A 166 11.13 -6.71 -6.31
C PRO A 166 10.28 -5.52 -6.77
N THR A 167 10.79 -4.29 -6.72
CA THR A 167 9.97 -3.06 -6.88
C THR A 167 10.62 -1.97 -7.74
N THR A 168 11.77 -2.22 -8.36
CA THR A 168 12.48 -1.22 -9.18
C THR A 168 12.11 -1.37 -10.66
N PHE A 169 11.69 -0.28 -11.29
CA PHE A 169 11.24 -0.27 -12.68
C PHE A 169 12.23 0.51 -13.55
N TYR A 170 12.53 -0.04 -14.73
CA TYR A 170 13.36 0.61 -15.74
C TYR A 170 12.63 0.71 -17.07
N GLU A 171 12.79 1.84 -17.73
CA GLU A 171 12.35 2.15 -19.08
C GLU A 171 13.56 2.11 -20.01
N GLU A 172 13.56 1.23 -21.01
CA GLU A 172 14.62 1.18 -22.02
C GLU A 172 14.36 2.26 -23.10
N GLU A 173 15.35 3.12 -23.33
CA GLU A 173 15.38 4.09 -24.42
C GLU A 173 16.39 3.66 -25.48
N GLU A 174 16.00 3.68 -26.76
CA GLU A 174 16.82 3.23 -27.90
C GLU A 174 18.19 3.96 -27.99
N ALA A 175 18.29 5.18 -27.44
CA ALA A 175 19.48 6.04 -27.56
C ALA A 175 20.25 6.28 -26.25
N LYS A 176 19.65 6.06 -25.06
CA LYS A 176 20.22 6.47 -23.76
C LYS A 176 20.35 5.34 -22.74
N GLY A 177 20.05 4.10 -23.12
CA GLY A 177 20.07 2.95 -22.23
C GLY A 177 18.83 2.84 -21.35
N SER A 178 18.95 2.24 -20.17
CA SER A 178 17.84 2.03 -19.24
C SER A 178 17.72 3.17 -18.23
N ARG A 179 16.59 3.89 -18.23
CA ARG A 179 16.24 4.93 -17.25
C ARG A 179 15.37 4.34 -16.15
N ARG A 180 15.68 4.60 -14.88
CA ARG A 180 14.81 4.23 -13.76
C ARG A 180 13.52 5.07 -13.76
N ILE A 181 12.38 4.41 -13.58
CA ILE A 181 11.07 5.05 -13.36
C ILE A 181 10.85 5.15 -11.85
N THR A 182 10.59 6.35 -11.35
CA THR A 182 10.34 6.56 -9.92
C THR A 182 8.88 6.24 -9.55
N PRO A 183 8.58 5.87 -8.29
CA PRO A 183 7.20 5.68 -7.85
C PRO A 183 6.30 6.92 -8.05
N ILE A 184 6.87 8.13 -8.02
CA ILE A 184 6.15 9.38 -8.33
C ILE A 184 5.68 9.38 -9.80
N GLU A 185 6.59 9.09 -10.73
CA GLU A 185 6.24 9.03 -12.16
C GLU A 185 5.19 7.95 -12.45
N ILE A 186 5.28 6.80 -11.77
CA ILE A 186 4.26 5.73 -11.90
C ILE A 186 2.92 6.23 -11.37
N LEU A 187 2.90 6.91 -10.22
CA LEU A 187 1.68 7.48 -9.64
C LEU A 187 1.01 8.48 -10.59
N GLU A 188 1.78 9.37 -11.19
CA GLU A 188 1.29 10.34 -12.18
C GLU A 188 0.73 9.66 -13.43
N ARG A 189 1.38 8.59 -13.92
CA ARG A 189 0.88 7.80 -15.04
C ARG A 189 -0.45 7.09 -14.69
N LEU A 190 -0.55 6.49 -13.51
CA LEU A 190 -1.77 5.77 -13.10
C LEU A 190 -2.94 6.72 -12.82
N THR A 191 -2.67 7.91 -12.27
CA THR A 191 -3.69 8.91 -11.96
C THR A 191 -4.34 9.47 -13.22
N ARG A 192 -3.59 9.60 -14.33
CA ARG A 192 -4.08 10.10 -15.62
C ARG A 192 -4.97 9.12 -16.39
N MET A 193 -5.10 7.88 -15.92
CA MET A 193 -5.96 6.88 -16.55
C MET A 193 -7.44 7.24 -16.43
N THR A 194 -8.21 6.98 -17.49
CA THR A 194 -9.66 7.19 -17.46
C THR A 194 -10.38 6.02 -16.80
N ASP A 195 -11.56 6.28 -16.23
CA ASP A 195 -12.39 5.23 -15.62
C ASP A 195 -12.82 4.16 -16.65
N ASN A 196 -12.93 4.54 -17.92
CA ASN A 196 -13.24 3.61 -19.00
C ASN A 196 -12.08 2.64 -19.26
N ASP A 197 -10.83 3.14 -19.26
CA ASP A 197 -9.64 2.29 -19.37
C ASP A 197 -9.53 1.33 -18.19
N LEU A 198 -9.82 1.81 -16.97
CA LEU A 198 -9.81 0.98 -15.76
C LEU A 198 -10.83 -0.17 -15.84
N ARG A 199 -12.06 0.11 -16.30
CA ARG A 199 -13.10 -0.91 -16.47
C ARG A 199 -12.70 -1.98 -17.47
N ILE A 200 -12.08 -1.59 -18.59
CA ILE A 200 -11.60 -2.53 -19.62
C ILE A 200 -10.47 -3.40 -19.06
N LEU A 201 -9.63 -2.87 -18.17
CA LEU A 201 -8.61 -3.63 -17.46
C LEU A 201 -9.16 -4.56 -16.36
N GLY A 202 -10.48 -4.63 -16.19
CA GLY A 202 -11.12 -5.42 -15.13
C GLY A 202 -10.98 -4.80 -13.74
N VAL A 203 -10.68 -3.50 -13.65
CA VAL A 203 -10.49 -2.76 -12.40
C VAL A 203 -11.72 -1.90 -12.12
N SER A 204 -12.23 -1.96 -10.88
CA SER A 204 -13.33 -1.10 -10.46
C SER A 204 -12.81 0.31 -10.13
N PRO A 205 -13.25 1.36 -10.84
CA PRO A 205 -12.80 2.73 -10.58
C PRO A 205 -13.29 3.29 -9.24
N GLU A 206 -14.34 2.69 -8.65
CA GLU A 206 -14.88 3.13 -7.37
C GLU A 206 -14.16 2.51 -6.16
N ASN A 207 -13.65 1.29 -6.29
CA ASN A 207 -13.20 0.50 -5.11
C ASN A 207 -11.75 0.03 -5.21
N ALA A 208 -11.09 0.15 -6.36
CA ALA A 208 -9.76 -0.43 -6.56
C ALA A 208 -8.91 0.36 -7.56
N ARG A 209 -8.96 1.70 -7.50
CA ARG A 209 -8.15 2.54 -8.40
C ARG A 209 -6.67 2.17 -8.32
N LEU A 210 -6.00 2.15 -9.48
CA LEU A 210 -4.65 1.60 -9.59
C LEU A 210 -3.59 2.46 -8.91
N GLU A 211 -3.80 3.78 -8.82
CA GLU A 211 -2.91 4.67 -8.08
C GLU A 211 -2.84 4.34 -6.58
N TRP A 212 -3.87 3.74 -5.98
CA TRP A 212 -3.88 3.41 -4.55
C TRP A 212 -2.93 2.26 -4.20
N VAL A 213 -2.40 1.56 -5.20
CA VAL A 213 -1.30 0.61 -5.04
C VAL A 213 0.01 1.30 -4.63
N ILE A 214 0.13 2.59 -4.96
CA ILE A 214 1.27 3.41 -4.58
C ILE A 214 0.86 4.20 -3.34
N PHE A 215 1.43 3.80 -2.21
CA PHE A 215 1.09 4.37 -0.93
C PHE A 215 1.70 5.75 -0.78
N THR A 216 0.83 6.71 -0.53
CA THR A 216 1.16 8.03 0.01
C THR A 216 0.86 8.09 1.51
N VAL A 217 -0.13 7.31 1.96
CA VAL A 217 -0.53 7.16 3.36
C VAL A 217 -0.48 5.69 3.73
N LEU A 218 0.15 5.36 4.85
CA LEU A 218 0.21 4.00 5.38
C LEU A 218 -0.76 3.86 6.56
N PRO A 219 -1.76 2.95 6.51
CA PRO A 219 -2.62 2.69 7.66
C PRO A 219 -1.86 1.92 8.75
N ILE A 220 -2.10 2.32 10.00
CA ILE A 220 -1.46 1.73 11.17
C ILE A 220 -2.49 0.91 11.93
N PRO A 221 -2.23 -0.40 12.14
CA PRO A 221 -3.16 -1.25 12.86
C PRO A 221 -3.26 -0.80 14.33
N PRO A 222 -4.44 -0.99 14.94
CA PRO A 222 -4.70 -0.62 16.33
C PRO A 222 -3.78 -1.38 17.29
N VAL A 223 -3.67 -0.86 18.53
CA VAL A 223 -2.80 -1.46 19.56
C VAL A 223 -3.20 -2.89 19.91
N CYS A 224 -4.51 -3.20 19.88
CA CYS A 224 -5.01 -4.56 20.12
C CYS A 224 -4.52 -5.61 19.09
N ALA A 225 -4.16 -5.18 17.87
CA ALA A 225 -3.60 -6.05 16.83
C ALA A 225 -2.06 -6.16 16.93
N ARG A 226 -1.43 -5.39 17.82
CA ARG A 226 0.02 -5.35 18.07
C ARG A 226 0.32 -5.41 19.58
N PRO A 227 -0.10 -6.49 20.29
CA PRO A 227 0.03 -6.55 21.74
C PRO A 227 1.51 -6.65 22.17
N SER A 228 1.89 -5.87 23.17
CA SER A 228 3.19 -6.03 23.84
C SER A 228 3.14 -7.18 24.85
N ILE A 229 4.26 -7.89 25.00
CA ILE A 229 4.42 -8.97 25.99
C ILE A 229 5.37 -8.48 27.08
N THR A 230 4.92 -8.50 28.33
CA THR A 230 5.82 -8.27 29.47
C THR A 230 6.46 -9.60 29.86
N LEU A 231 7.79 -9.67 29.82
CA LEU A 231 8.54 -10.84 30.25
C LEU A 231 8.52 -10.93 31.79
N ASP A 232 8.80 -12.13 32.34
CA ASP A 232 8.88 -12.35 33.80
C ASP A 232 9.92 -11.45 34.49
N SER A 233 10.90 -10.94 33.72
CA SER A 233 11.90 -9.96 34.16
C SER A 233 11.35 -8.53 34.31
N GLY A 234 10.07 -8.29 34.01
CA GLY A 234 9.45 -6.96 33.98
C GLY A 234 9.76 -6.13 32.73
N ILE A 235 10.61 -6.65 31.83
CA ILE A 235 10.95 -5.97 30.56
C ILE A 235 9.80 -6.17 29.57
N ARG A 236 9.34 -5.07 28.96
CA ARG A 236 8.37 -5.10 27.87
C ARG A 236 9.05 -5.46 26.56
N SER A 237 8.58 -6.53 25.93
CA SER A 237 8.92 -6.92 24.57
C SER A 237 7.80 -6.46 23.63
N GLU A 238 8.15 -5.57 22.72
CA GLU A 238 7.22 -5.08 21.70
C GLU A 238 6.90 -6.13 20.65
N ASP A 239 5.74 -5.97 20.02
CA ASP A 239 5.32 -6.79 18.89
C ASP A 239 6.21 -6.56 17.65
N ASP A 240 6.42 -7.61 16.85
CA ASP A 240 7.26 -7.55 15.65
C ASP A 240 6.75 -6.49 14.64
N LEU A 241 5.43 -6.24 14.54
CA LEU A 241 4.89 -5.16 13.69
C LEU A 241 5.22 -3.79 14.28
N THR A 242 5.10 -3.62 15.60
CA THR A 242 5.47 -2.36 16.27
C THR A 242 6.93 -2.04 15.99
N HIS A 243 7.85 -2.99 16.18
CA HIS A 243 9.27 -2.79 15.89
C HIS A 243 9.50 -2.35 14.44
N LYS A 244 8.80 -2.96 13.48
CA LYS A 244 8.95 -2.59 12.07
C LYS A 244 8.37 -1.20 11.75
N LEU A 245 7.25 -0.84 12.36
CA LEU A 245 6.64 0.47 12.21
C LEU A 245 7.51 1.58 12.81
N VAL A 246 8.21 1.32 13.92
CA VAL A 246 9.22 2.24 14.48
C VAL A 246 10.28 2.57 13.42
N ASP A 247 10.82 1.54 12.75
CA ASP A 247 11.81 1.75 11.69
C ASP A 247 11.24 2.57 10.52
N VAL A 248 10.00 2.29 10.10
CA VAL A 248 9.30 3.03 9.03
C VAL A 248 9.17 4.51 9.42
N ILE A 249 8.80 4.82 10.66
CA ILE A 249 8.66 6.21 11.12
C ILE A 249 10.01 6.91 11.12
N ARG A 250 11.05 6.30 11.68
CA ARG A 250 12.40 6.89 11.74
C ARG A 250 12.94 7.24 10.35
N ILE A 251 12.85 6.30 9.40
CA ILE A 251 13.33 6.57 8.04
C ILE A 251 12.48 7.60 7.32
N ASN A 252 11.16 7.60 7.55
CA ASN A 252 10.24 8.57 6.95
C ASN A 252 10.49 10.00 7.46
N GLN A 253 10.75 10.16 8.76
CA GLN A 253 11.15 11.45 9.36
C GLN A 253 12.48 11.92 8.79
N ARG A 254 13.50 11.06 8.83
CA ARG A 254 14.83 11.37 8.28
C ARG A 254 14.77 11.77 6.81
N LEU A 255 13.96 11.07 6.01
CA LEU A 255 13.74 11.39 4.59
C LEU A 255 13.11 12.79 4.44
N ARG A 256 12.09 13.12 5.24
CA ARG A 256 11.44 14.44 5.22
C ARG A 256 12.42 15.55 5.59
N GLU A 257 13.15 15.39 6.69
CA GLU A 257 14.14 16.37 7.15
C GLU A 257 15.24 16.63 6.12
N ASN A 258 15.74 15.58 5.45
CA ASN A 258 16.77 15.73 4.41
C ASN A 258 16.23 16.41 3.16
N ILE A 259 14.96 16.16 2.79
CA ILE A 259 14.31 16.87 1.68
C ILE A 259 14.17 18.36 2.01
N ASP A 260 13.68 18.67 3.22
CA ASP A 260 13.45 20.05 3.67
C ASP A 260 14.76 20.84 3.84
N ALA A 261 15.85 20.16 4.23
CA ALA A 261 17.19 20.73 4.29
C ALA A 261 17.87 20.92 2.92
N GLY A 262 17.24 20.48 1.82
CA GLY A 262 17.81 20.59 0.48
C GLY A 262 18.99 19.65 0.23
N ALA A 263 18.97 18.45 0.84
CA ALA A 263 20.04 17.47 0.68
C ALA A 263 20.21 17.05 -0.80
N PRO A 264 21.43 16.66 -1.21
CA PRO A 264 21.70 16.11 -2.55
C PRO A 264 20.76 14.97 -2.95
N HIS A 265 20.41 14.91 -4.24
CA HIS A 265 19.47 13.93 -4.80
C HIS A 265 19.82 12.48 -4.45
N LEU A 266 21.10 12.10 -4.54
CA LEU A 266 21.57 10.75 -4.23
C LEU A 266 21.22 10.31 -2.80
N ILE A 267 21.36 11.20 -1.82
CA ILE A 267 21.04 10.91 -0.42
C ILE A 267 19.53 10.71 -0.24
N VAL A 268 18.73 11.54 -0.93
CA VAL A 268 17.26 11.42 -0.89
C VAL A 268 16.80 10.11 -1.53
N GLU A 269 17.43 9.69 -2.63
CA GLU A 269 17.15 8.40 -3.28
C GLU A 269 17.51 7.22 -2.37
N ASP A 270 18.68 7.23 -1.75
CA ASP A 270 19.11 6.16 -0.83
C ASP A 270 18.14 6.03 0.36
N LEU A 271 17.73 7.16 0.95
CA LEU A 271 16.75 7.17 2.05
C LEU A 271 15.36 6.70 1.59
N TRP A 272 14.98 7.02 0.34
CA TRP A 272 13.71 6.57 -0.24
C TRP A 272 13.71 5.07 -0.52
N GLU A 273 14.81 4.51 -1.00
CA GLU A 273 14.98 3.06 -1.15
C GLU A 273 14.91 2.34 0.18
N LEU A 274 15.53 2.91 1.21
CA LEU A 274 15.46 2.36 2.56
C LEU A 274 14.01 2.40 3.10
N LEU A 275 13.26 3.47 2.85
CA LEU A 275 11.83 3.53 3.17
C LEU A 275 11.03 2.44 2.41
N GLN A 276 11.30 2.24 1.12
CA GLN A 276 10.69 1.17 0.33
C GLN A 276 11.02 -0.21 0.91
N TYR A 277 12.25 -0.46 1.36
CA TYR A 277 12.64 -1.68 2.05
C TYR A 277 11.85 -1.90 3.35
N HIS A 278 11.74 -0.88 4.20
CA HIS A 278 11.02 -1.01 5.48
C HIS A 278 9.54 -1.27 5.29
N ILE A 279 8.89 -0.62 4.32
CA ILE A 279 7.48 -0.89 4.01
C ILE A 279 7.31 -2.28 3.37
N THR A 280 8.23 -2.68 2.48
CA THR A 280 8.16 -4.00 1.84
C THR A 280 8.22 -5.12 2.87
N THR A 281 9.20 -5.06 3.78
CA THR A 281 9.37 -6.05 4.85
C THR A 281 8.29 -5.96 5.93
N TYR A 282 7.55 -4.85 6.05
CA TYR A 282 6.37 -4.75 6.92
C TYR A 282 5.17 -5.55 6.38
N PHE A 283 4.97 -5.57 5.05
CA PHE A 283 3.91 -6.39 4.44
C PHE A 283 4.33 -7.85 4.28
N ASP A 284 5.54 -8.08 3.79
CA ASP A 284 6.07 -9.41 3.55
C ASP A 284 7.59 -9.43 3.80
N ASN A 285 7.98 -10.07 4.91
CA ASN A 285 9.37 -10.23 5.29
C ASN A 285 10.04 -11.47 4.65
N GLN A 286 9.38 -12.16 3.73
CA GLN A 286 9.89 -13.32 2.98
C GLN A 286 10.04 -13.03 1.48
N VAL A 287 10.00 -11.76 1.08
CA VAL A 287 10.18 -11.34 -0.31
C VAL A 287 11.56 -11.73 -0.83
N SER A 288 11.58 -12.43 -1.97
CA SER A 288 12.82 -12.81 -2.65
C SER A 288 13.61 -11.58 -3.12
N GLY A 289 14.92 -11.59 -2.87
CA GLY A 289 15.84 -10.50 -3.25
C GLY A 289 15.97 -9.40 -2.19
N ILE A 290 15.20 -9.46 -1.10
CA ILE A 290 15.33 -8.53 0.03
C ILE A 290 15.84 -9.29 1.27
N PRO A 291 16.84 -8.76 2.00
CA PRO A 291 17.27 -9.37 3.26
C PRO A 291 16.14 -9.31 4.30
N PRO A 292 15.85 -10.41 5.02
CA PRO A 292 14.78 -10.40 6.01
C PRO A 292 15.15 -9.47 7.17
N ALA A 293 14.20 -8.63 7.57
CA ALA A 293 14.31 -7.80 8.76
C ALA A 293 14.36 -8.69 10.01
N ARG A 294 15.32 -8.42 10.89
CA ARG A 294 15.60 -9.19 12.09
C ARG A 294 15.59 -8.29 13.32
N HIS A 295 15.21 -8.86 14.45
CA HIS A 295 15.42 -8.27 15.76
C HIS A 295 16.93 -8.20 16.07
N ARG A 296 17.34 -7.41 17.07
CA ARG A 296 18.74 -7.35 17.55
C ARG A 296 19.28 -8.72 17.99
N SER A 297 18.38 -9.64 18.38
CA SER A 297 18.70 -11.03 18.73
C SER A 297 18.96 -11.94 17.52
N GLY A 298 18.85 -11.43 16.28
CA GLY A 298 19.04 -12.19 15.05
C GLY A 298 17.79 -12.96 14.58
N ARG A 299 16.74 -13.06 15.40
CA ARG A 299 15.45 -13.65 15.02
C ARG A 299 14.78 -12.82 13.91
N ALA A 300 14.30 -13.46 12.84
CA ALA A 300 13.51 -12.80 11.80
C ALA A 300 12.15 -12.35 12.34
N LEU A 301 11.73 -11.14 11.97
CA LEU A 301 10.43 -10.58 12.37
C LEU A 301 9.28 -11.29 11.64
N ARG A 302 8.19 -11.57 12.37
CA ARG A 302 6.94 -12.09 11.81
C ARG A 302 5.97 -10.94 11.53
N THR A 303 5.82 -10.63 10.26
CA THR A 303 5.06 -9.48 9.72
C THR A 303 3.72 -9.92 9.13
N LEU A 304 2.99 -9.04 8.42
CA LEU A 304 1.58 -9.24 8.08
C LEU A 304 1.30 -10.55 7.34
N THR A 305 2.04 -10.83 6.25
CA THR A 305 1.84 -12.07 5.47
C THR A 305 2.04 -13.34 6.29
N GLN A 306 2.88 -13.31 7.33
CA GLN A 306 3.14 -14.49 8.17
C GLN A 306 2.15 -14.64 9.33
N ARG A 307 1.22 -13.69 9.49
CA ARG A 307 0.13 -13.72 10.50
C ARG A 307 -1.22 -14.09 9.89
N LEU A 308 -1.32 -14.06 8.57
CA LEU A 308 -2.48 -14.50 7.78
C LEU A 308 -2.36 -15.99 7.44
#